data_AF-A0A838F9A9-F1
#
_entry.id   AF-A0A838F9A9-F1
#
_cell.length_a   1.000
_cell.length_b   1.000
_cell.length_c   1.000
_cell.angle_alpha   90.00
_cell.angle_beta   90.00
_cell.angle_gamma   90.00
#
_symmetry.space_group_name_H-M   'P 1'
#
loop_
_entity.id
_entity.type
_entity.pdbx_description
1 polymer ?
#
loop_
_entity_poly.entity_id
_entity_poly.type
_entity_poly.pdbx_seq_one_letter_code
_entity_poly.pdbx_strand_id
1 'polypeptide(L)'
;MEERFILPQRLKTISFVLILIGLVGIIVSFFTHASEEESKRVWANLLLNAVFFHGIAMASAFFQAATYVAYGGWHTAIKRIPEAISMFLPFTSALLLLVLAVPLIIYGHHPLYHWTDSHVVEADPILQAKTAYLNLPFFFSRFAFFVGILLLLTMLMRRNSLAEDINGG
;
A
#
# COMPACT_ATOMS: atom_id res chain seq x y z
N MET A 1 -14.69 25.15 22.06
CA MET A 1 -14.66 25.51 20.63
C MET A 1 -13.97 24.37 19.92
N GLU A 2 -14.68 23.57 19.12
CA GLU A 2 -14.03 22.51 18.33
C GLU A 2 -13.24 23.17 17.20
N GLU A 3 -11.93 23.33 17.37
CA GLU A 3 -11.05 23.77 16.29
C GLU A 3 -10.91 22.64 15.26
N ARG A 4 -11.85 22.57 14.32
CA ARG A 4 -11.76 21.66 13.18
C ARG A 4 -10.85 22.29 12.13
N PHE A 5 -9.80 21.57 11.73
CA PHE A 5 -8.98 21.98 10.62
C PHE A 5 -9.79 21.96 9.31
N ILE A 6 -10.06 23.14 8.75
CA ILE A 6 -10.72 23.29 7.45
C ILE A 6 -9.64 23.33 6.38
N LEU A 7 -9.62 22.32 5.50
CA LEU A 7 -8.70 22.31 4.37
C LEU A 7 -8.96 23.52 3.45
N PRO A 8 -7.95 24.38 3.21
CA PRO A 8 -8.04 25.45 2.24
C PRO A 8 -8.43 24.91 0.86
N GLN A 9 -9.37 25.57 0.18
CA GLN A 9 -9.83 25.15 -1.15
C GLN A 9 -8.66 25.01 -2.14
N ARG A 10 -7.65 25.89 -2.04
CA ARG A 10 -6.45 25.82 -2.88
C ARG A 10 -5.70 24.51 -2.72
N LEU A 11 -5.51 24.02 -1.48
CA LEU A 11 -4.82 22.76 -1.24
C LEU A 11 -5.60 21.58 -1.79
N LYS A 12 -6.93 21.57 -1.61
CA LYS A 12 -7.82 20.56 -2.19
C LYS A 12 -7.70 20.51 -3.72
N THR A 13 -7.72 21.66 -4.39
CA THR A 13 -7.56 21.75 -5.85
C THR A 13 -6.18 21.26 -6.29
N ILE A 14 -5.10 21.66 -5.60
CA ILE A 14 -3.74 21.21 -5.92
C ILE A 14 -3.63 19.67 -5.78
N SER A 15 -4.18 19.09 -4.71
CA SER A 15 -4.18 17.63 -4.54
C SER A 15 -4.88 16.91 -5.69
N PHE A 16 -6.05 17.40 -6.14
CA PHE A 16 -6.75 16.81 -7.29
C PHE A 16 -5.97 16.95 -8.60
N VAL A 17 -5.34 18.11 -8.83
CA VAL A 17 -4.50 18.33 -10.01
C VAL A 17 -3.30 17.37 -10.00
N LEU A 18 -2.64 17.18 -8.86
CA LEU A 18 -1.52 16.24 -8.74
C LEU A 18 -1.95 14.78 -8.97
N ILE A 19 -3.10 14.37 -8.43
CA ILE A 19 -3.66 13.03 -8.68
C ILE A 19 -3.93 12.86 -10.18
N LEU A 20 -4.54 13.86 -10.83
CA LEU A 20 -4.82 13.81 -12.26
C LEU A 20 -3.54 13.68 -13.09
N ILE A 21 -2.52 14.50 -12.80
CA ILE A 21 -1.22 14.43 -13.48
C ILE A 21 -0.59 13.05 -13.28
N GLY A 22 -0.65 12.49 -12.06
CA GLY A 22 -0.15 11.15 -11.77
C GLY A 22 -0.86 10.07 -12.58
N LEU A 23 -2.20 10.10 -12.63
CA LEU A 23 -3.00 9.14 -13.41
C LEU A 23 -2.71 9.25 -14.91
N VAL A 24 -2.68 10.47 -15.45
CA VAL A 24 -2.32 10.71 -16.86
C VAL A 24 -0.90 10.21 -17.14
N GLY A 25 0.05 10.44 -16.24
CA GLY A 25 1.43 9.96 -16.38
C GLY A 25 1.53 8.44 -16.42
N ILE A 26 0.76 7.73 -15.59
CA ILE A 26 0.69 6.26 -15.61
C ILE A 26 0.10 5.78 -16.95
N ILE A 27 -1.01 6.36 -17.38
CA ILE A 27 -1.68 5.99 -18.64
C ILE A 27 -0.72 6.20 -19.83
N VAL A 28 -0.11 7.37 -19.94
CA VAL A 28 0.86 7.69 -20.99
C VAL A 28 2.04 6.72 -20.95
N SER A 29 2.54 6.38 -19.75
CA SER A 29 3.66 5.45 -19.60
C SER A 29 3.37 4.08 -20.20
N PHE A 30 2.15 3.55 -20.05
CA PHE A 30 1.75 2.28 -20.65
C PHE A 30 1.54 2.38 -22.17
N PHE A 31 1.10 3.53 -22.69
CA PHE A 31 0.99 3.74 -24.14
C PHE A 31 2.35 3.90 -24.83
N THR A 32 3.33 4.53 -24.17
CA THR A 32 4.67 4.73 -24.75
C THR A 32 5.57 3.51 -24.59
N HIS A 33 5.38 2.71 -23.53
CA HIS A 33 6.17 1.51 -23.22
C HIS A 33 5.31 0.25 -23.40
N ALA A 34 4.71 0.11 -24.58
CA ALA A 34 3.75 -0.96 -24.88
C ALA A 34 4.41 -2.34 -25.09
N SER A 35 5.73 -2.38 -25.34
CA SER A 35 6.45 -3.64 -25.46
C SER A 35 6.58 -4.34 -24.10
N GLU A 36 6.68 -5.67 -24.09
CA GLU A 36 6.74 -6.45 -22.86
C GLU A 36 7.99 -6.12 -22.01
N GLU A 37 9.13 -5.88 -22.67
CA GLU A 37 10.38 -5.53 -22.00
C GLU A 37 10.36 -4.13 -21.41
N GLU A 38 9.70 -3.18 -22.08
CA GLU A 38 9.58 -1.81 -21.57
C GLU A 38 8.49 -1.70 -20.49
N SER A 39 7.41 -2.47 -20.60
CA SER A 39 6.34 -2.56 -19.60
C SER A 39 6.86 -3.04 -18.24
N LYS A 40 7.89 -3.92 -18.21
CA LYS A 40 8.60 -4.31 -16.97
C LYS A 40 9.07 -3.10 -16.17
N ARG A 41 9.59 -2.05 -16.84
CA ARG A 41 10.05 -0.83 -16.15
C ARG A 41 8.89 -0.07 -15.54
N VAL A 42 7.75 -0.01 -16.21
CA VAL A 42 6.53 0.63 -15.68
C VAL A 42 6.04 -0.10 -14.43
N TRP A 43 5.92 -1.43 -14.49
CA TRP A 43 5.52 -2.25 -13.34
C TRP A 43 6.50 -2.14 -12.16
N ALA A 44 7.81 -2.16 -12.43
CA ALA A 44 8.82 -2.01 -11.38
C ALA A 44 8.73 -0.66 -10.66
N ASN A 45 8.52 0.43 -11.41
CA ASN A 45 8.34 1.76 -10.83
C ASN A 45 7.04 1.87 -10.03
N LEU A 46 5.94 1.29 -10.53
CA LEU A 46 4.67 1.26 -9.79
C LEU A 46 4.80 0.48 -8.49
N LEU A 47 5.47 -0.68 -8.51
CA LEU A 47 5.73 -1.48 -7.32
C LEU A 47 6.60 -0.73 -6.32
N LEU A 48 7.69 -0.09 -6.77
CA LEU A 48 8.58 0.70 -5.92
C LEU A 48 7.81 1.81 -5.19
N ASN A 49 7.00 2.57 -5.92
CA ASN A 49 6.19 3.65 -5.33
C ASN A 49 5.15 3.10 -4.36
N ALA A 50 4.45 2.02 -4.74
CA ALA A 50 3.45 1.40 -3.88
C ALA A 50 4.05 0.91 -2.57
N VAL A 51 5.20 0.23 -2.61
CA VAL A 51 5.93 -0.24 -1.42
C VAL A 51 6.42 0.93 -0.58
N PHE A 52 6.98 1.97 -1.20
CA PHE A 52 7.48 3.15 -0.49
C PHE A 52 6.39 3.85 0.32
N PHE A 53 5.25 4.19 -0.32
CA PHE A 53 4.16 4.86 0.37
C PHE A 53 3.43 3.94 1.36
N HIS A 54 3.32 2.64 1.06
CA HIS A 54 2.80 1.67 2.01
C HIS A 54 3.68 1.59 3.27
N GLY A 55 5.01 1.60 3.11
CA GLY A 55 5.97 1.63 4.20
C GLY A 55 5.83 2.86 5.10
N ILE A 56 5.61 4.04 4.51
CA ILE A 56 5.35 5.28 5.27
C ILE A 56 4.06 5.16 6.09
N ALA A 57 2.97 4.69 5.47
CA ALA A 57 1.68 4.52 6.15
C ALA A 57 1.77 3.49 7.29
N MET A 58 2.48 2.37 7.04
CA MET A 58 2.73 1.31 8.02
C MET A 58 3.60 1.81 9.18
N ALA A 59 4.68 2.54 8.90
CA ALA A 59 5.53 3.13 9.93
C ALA A 59 4.75 4.10 10.82
N SER A 60 3.81 4.85 10.26
CA SER A 60 2.92 5.73 11.01
C SER A 60 1.94 4.97 11.92
N ALA A 61 1.37 3.86 11.43
CA ALA A 61 0.54 2.98 12.25
C ALA A 61 1.34 2.34 13.39
N PHE A 62 2.55 1.85 13.09
CA PHE A 62 3.46 1.29 14.08
C PHE A 62 3.89 2.32 15.14
N PHE A 63 4.22 3.55 14.73
CA PHE A 63 4.59 4.63 15.64
C PHE A 63 3.49 4.93 16.67
N GLN A 64 2.24 4.96 16.22
CA GLN A 64 1.09 5.11 17.12
C GLN A 64 1.02 3.94 18.10
N ALA A 65 1.07 2.70 17.61
CA ALA A 65 0.98 1.51 18.44
C ALA A 65 2.09 1.46 19.51
N ALA A 66 3.33 1.75 19.10
CA ALA A 66 4.48 1.79 20.00
C ALA A 66 4.32 2.86 21.09
N THR A 67 3.82 4.05 20.73
CA THR A 67 3.71 5.14 21.70
C THR A 67 2.53 4.95 22.66
N TYR A 68 1.45 4.31 22.20
CA TYR A 68 0.36 3.87 23.07
C TYR A 68 0.82 2.82 24.09
N VAL A 69 1.55 1.79 23.64
CA VAL A 69 2.08 0.75 24.54
C VAL A 69 3.07 1.32 25.55
N ALA A 70 3.87 2.30 25.14
CA ALA A 70 4.84 2.96 26.01
C ALA A 70 4.24 3.98 26.99
N TYR A 71 2.92 4.22 26.96
CA TYR A 71 2.26 5.28 27.73
C TYR A 71 2.93 6.66 27.55
N GLY A 72 3.44 6.94 26.35
CA GLY A 72 4.20 8.17 26.09
C GLY A 72 3.26 9.39 26.01
N GLY A 73 3.39 10.37 26.90
CA GLY A 73 2.48 11.53 26.91
C GLY A 73 2.76 12.59 25.83
N TRP A 74 3.99 12.68 25.31
CA TRP A 74 4.42 13.79 24.45
C TRP A 74 3.76 13.78 23.06
N HIS A 75 3.44 12.61 22.52
CA HIS A 75 2.83 12.49 21.19
C HIS A 75 1.34 12.84 21.17
N THR A 76 0.71 13.01 22.34
CA THR A 76 -0.74 13.30 22.44
C THR A 76 -1.12 14.59 21.73
N ALA A 77 -0.24 15.60 21.75
CA ALA A 77 -0.43 16.86 21.02
C ALA A 77 -0.37 16.70 19.49
N ILE A 78 0.33 15.69 19.00
CA ILE A 78 0.52 15.44 17.56
C ILE A 78 -0.18 14.17 17.07
N LYS A 79 -0.94 13.45 17.93
CA LYS A 79 -1.50 12.12 17.65
C LYS A 79 -2.30 12.04 16.35
N ARG A 80 -2.97 13.14 15.99
CA ARG A 80 -3.80 13.26 14.78
C ARG A 80 -2.98 13.26 13.48
N ILE A 81 -1.71 13.64 13.50
CA ILE A 81 -0.84 13.66 12.30
C ILE A 81 -0.46 12.23 11.89
N PRO A 82 0.15 11.38 12.75
CA PRO A 82 0.41 9.99 12.41
C PRO A 82 -0.87 9.21 12.06
N GLU A 83 -1.97 9.49 12.75
CA GLU A 83 -3.26 8.86 12.47
C GLU A 83 -3.75 9.18 11.06
N ALA A 84 -3.67 10.45 10.63
CA ALA A 84 -4.01 10.86 9.27
C ALA A 84 -3.09 10.22 8.21
N ILE A 85 -1.78 10.11 8.47
CA ILE A 85 -0.84 9.44 7.56
C ILE A 85 -1.17 7.94 7.45
N SER A 86 -1.49 7.28 8.57
CA SER A 86 -1.83 5.85 8.58
C SER A 86 -3.13 5.55 7.82
N MET A 87 -4.01 6.54 7.63
CA MET A 87 -5.20 6.41 6.81
C MET A 87 -4.93 6.35 5.30
N PHE A 88 -3.68 6.54 4.87
CA PHE A 88 -3.29 6.23 3.50
C PHE A 88 -3.04 4.73 3.27
N LEU A 89 -2.99 3.94 4.34
CA LEU A 89 -2.72 2.49 4.27
C LEU A 89 -3.73 1.72 3.41
N PRO A 90 -5.07 1.91 3.48
CA PRO A 90 -6.01 1.19 2.62
C PRO A 90 -5.77 1.44 1.12
N PHE A 91 -5.42 2.67 0.75
CA PHE A 91 -5.17 3.06 -0.64
C PHE A 91 -3.87 2.44 -1.17
N THR A 92 -2.81 2.47 -0.37
CA THR A 92 -1.52 1.86 -0.75
C THR A 92 -1.60 0.33 -0.78
N SER A 93 -2.36 -0.29 0.13
CA SER A 93 -2.65 -1.72 0.11
C SER A 93 -3.40 -2.14 -1.16
N ALA A 94 -4.42 -1.36 -1.55
CA ALA A 94 -5.16 -1.60 -2.79
C ALA A 94 -4.24 -1.42 -4.02
N LEU A 95 -3.40 -0.39 -4.04
CA LEU A 95 -2.44 -0.18 -5.11
C LEU A 95 -1.43 -1.32 -5.21
N LEU A 96 -0.87 -1.79 -4.08
CA LEU A 96 0.01 -2.95 -4.05
C LEU A 96 -0.67 -4.20 -4.61
N LEU A 97 -1.91 -4.47 -4.20
CA LEU A 97 -2.67 -5.60 -4.71
C LEU A 97 -2.89 -5.50 -6.23
N LEU A 98 -3.25 -4.32 -6.73
CA LEU A 98 -3.44 -4.08 -8.16
C LEU A 98 -2.14 -4.29 -8.94
N VAL A 99 -1.02 -3.76 -8.46
CA VAL A 99 0.28 -3.94 -9.13
C VAL A 99 0.71 -5.40 -9.17
N LEU A 100 0.37 -6.19 -8.13
CA LEU A 100 0.70 -7.62 -8.08
C LEU A 100 -0.26 -8.49 -8.91
N ALA A 101 -1.55 -8.13 -8.97
CA ALA A 101 -2.58 -8.96 -9.60
C ALA A 101 -2.80 -8.64 -11.08
N VAL A 102 -2.74 -7.37 -11.49
CA VAL A 102 -3.06 -6.96 -12.86
C VAL A 102 -2.12 -7.59 -13.90
N PRO A 103 -0.78 -7.64 -13.71
CA PRO A 103 0.10 -8.29 -14.68
C PRO A 103 -0.20 -9.77 -14.87
N LEU A 104 -0.55 -10.48 -13.80
CA LEU A 104 -0.92 -11.90 -13.85
C LEU A 104 -2.18 -12.13 -14.70
N ILE A 105 -3.15 -11.21 -14.62
CA ILE A 105 -4.40 -11.30 -15.40
C ILE A 105 -4.14 -10.99 -16.88
N ILE A 106 -3.25 -10.04 -17.19
CA ILE A 106 -2.97 -9.61 -18.56
C ILE A 106 -2.02 -10.59 -19.28
N TYR A 107 -0.95 -11.03 -18.62
CA TYR A 107 0.14 -11.79 -19.25
C TYR A 107 0.17 -13.27 -18.83
N GLY A 108 -0.69 -13.70 -17.90
CA GLY A 108 -0.67 -15.06 -17.32
C GLY A 108 0.47 -15.30 -16.33
N HIS A 109 1.46 -14.41 -16.27
CA HIS A 109 2.58 -14.41 -15.33
C HIS A 109 2.91 -12.97 -14.95
N HIS A 110 3.72 -12.79 -13.91
CA HIS A 110 4.13 -11.47 -13.45
C HIS A 110 5.52 -11.13 -14.00
N PRO A 111 5.68 -10.02 -14.73
CA PRO A 111 6.90 -9.71 -15.48
C PRO A 111 8.12 -9.43 -14.60
N LEU A 112 7.91 -9.09 -13.31
CA LEU A 112 8.98 -8.92 -12.30
C LEU A 112 9.29 -10.18 -11.49
N TYR A 113 8.36 -11.13 -11.42
CA TYR A 113 8.47 -12.28 -10.53
C TYR A 113 8.53 -13.55 -11.38
N HIS A 114 9.73 -13.93 -11.79
CA HIS A 114 9.97 -15.08 -12.68
C HIS A 114 9.42 -16.41 -12.12
N TRP A 115 9.28 -16.56 -10.80
CA TRP A 115 8.65 -17.74 -10.17
C TRP A 115 7.16 -17.89 -10.47
N THR A 116 6.52 -16.87 -11.07
CA THR A 116 5.13 -16.94 -11.52
C THR A 116 4.97 -17.54 -12.91
N ASP A 117 6.06 -17.67 -13.68
CA ASP A 117 6.06 -18.29 -15.00
C ASP A 117 6.29 -19.80 -14.86
N SER A 118 5.32 -20.60 -15.30
CA SER A 118 5.39 -22.06 -15.23
C SER A 118 6.56 -22.64 -16.02
N HIS A 119 6.91 -22.06 -17.17
CA HIS A 119 8.03 -22.57 -17.99
C HIS A 119 9.38 -22.37 -17.27
N VAL A 120 9.54 -21.25 -16.57
CA VAL A 120 10.75 -20.96 -15.79
C VAL A 120 10.84 -21.88 -14.58
N VAL A 121 9.73 -22.13 -13.90
CA VAL A 121 9.68 -23.03 -12.73
C VAL A 121 9.97 -24.48 -13.13
N GLU A 122 9.49 -24.95 -14.29
CA GLU A 122 9.78 -26.30 -14.79
C GLU A 122 11.27 -26.50 -15.10
N ALA A 123 11.92 -25.48 -15.65
CA ALA A 123 13.33 -25.53 -16.02
C ALA A 123 14.31 -25.39 -14.83
N ASP A 124 13.89 -24.78 -13.72
CA ASP A 124 14.76 -24.49 -12.57
C ASP A 124 14.43 -25.35 -11.32
N PRO A 125 15.27 -26.35 -10.97
CA PRO A 125 15.05 -27.20 -9.80
C PRO A 125 15.04 -26.42 -8.47
N ILE A 126 15.70 -25.26 -8.39
CA ILE A 126 15.70 -24.41 -7.19
C ILE A 126 14.31 -23.77 -6.99
N LEU A 127 13.65 -23.37 -8.08
CA LEU A 127 12.29 -22.84 -8.01
C LEU A 127 11.29 -23.93 -7.68
N GLN A 128 11.46 -25.14 -8.24
CA GLN A 128 10.62 -26.29 -7.91
C GLN A 128 10.62 -26.60 -6.41
N ALA A 129 11.79 -26.59 -5.78
CA ALA A 129 11.92 -26.80 -4.34
C ALA A 129 11.24 -25.70 -3.49
N LYS A 130 10.94 -24.53 -4.08
CA LYS A 130 10.30 -23.39 -3.42
C LYS A 130 8.81 -23.24 -3.75
N THR A 131 8.25 -24.07 -4.63
CA THR A 131 6.83 -23.98 -5.07
C THR A 131 5.83 -24.05 -3.93
N ALA A 132 6.12 -24.79 -2.87
CA ALA A 132 5.30 -24.82 -1.65
C ALA A 132 5.10 -23.41 -1.04
N TYR A 133 6.12 -22.54 -1.14
CA TYR A 133 6.06 -21.15 -0.68
C TYR A 133 5.74 -20.16 -1.81
N LEU A 134 6.21 -20.39 -3.03
CA LEU A 134 6.11 -19.49 -4.19
C LEU A 134 4.99 -19.89 -5.16
N ASN A 135 3.84 -20.32 -4.66
CA ASN A 135 2.65 -20.53 -5.49
C ASN A 135 1.69 -19.34 -5.37
N LEU A 136 0.95 -19.04 -6.45
CA LEU A 136 0.05 -17.88 -6.52
C LEU A 136 -1.04 -17.89 -5.42
N PRO A 137 -1.77 -19.00 -5.17
CA PRO A 137 -2.79 -19.00 -4.13
C PRO A 137 -2.23 -18.70 -2.73
N PHE A 138 -1.10 -19.31 -2.37
CA PHE A 138 -0.45 -19.09 -1.07
C PHE A 138 0.16 -17.69 -0.96
N PHE A 139 0.72 -17.15 -2.05
CA PHE A 139 1.19 -15.77 -2.10
C PHE A 139 0.07 -14.77 -1.81
N PHE A 140 -1.04 -14.82 -2.54
CA PHE A 140 -2.14 -13.87 -2.36
C PHE A 140 -2.87 -14.04 -1.02
N SER A 141 -3.04 -15.27 -0.53
CA SER A 141 -3.65 -15.50 0.78
C SER A 141 -2.79 -14.94 1.92
N ARG A 142 -1.47 -15.10 1.88
CA ARG A 142 -0.58 -14.46 2.87
C ARG A 142 -0.55 -12.95 2.74
N PHE A 143 -0.50 -12.44 1.51
CA PHE A 143 -0.58 -11.00 1.28
C PHE A 143 -1.86 -10.43 1.91
N ALA A 144 -3.02 -11.02 1.61
CA ALA A 144 -4.30 -10.65 2.18
C ALA A 144 -4.33 -10.79 3.71
N PHE A 145 -3.71 -11.83 4.26
CA PHE A 145 -3.61 -12.04 5.70
C PHE A 145 -2.81 -10.92 6.39
N PHE A 146 -1.56 -10.68 5.97
CA PHE A 146 -0.69 -9.70 6.61
C PHE A 146 -1.20 -8.27 6.42
N VAL A 147 -1.58 -7.91 5.19
CA VAL A 147 -2.13 -6.59 4.88
C VAL A 147 -3.49 -6.41 5.54
N GLY A 148 -4.33 -7.45 5.56
CA GLY A 148 -5.64 -7.44 6.19
C GLY A 148 -5.56 -7.23 7.71
N ILE A 149 -4.66 -7.93 8.39
CA ILE A 149 -4.41 -7.71 9.83
C ILE A 149 -3.90 -6.29 10.07
N LEU A 150 -2.93 -5.81 9.30
CA LEU A 150 -2.39 -4.47 9.47
C LEU A 150 -3.47 -3.39 9.28
N LEU A 151 -4.31 -3.53 8.26
CA LEU A 151 -5.45 -2.64 8.01
C LEU A 151 -6.46 -2.70 9.16
N LEU A 152 -6.84 -3.91 9.60
CA LEU A 152 -7.77 -4.09 10.70
C LEU A 152 -7.28 -3.40 11.97
N LEU A 153 -6.03 -3.65 12.36
CA LEU A 153 -5.43 -3.05 13.56
C LEU A 153 -5.38 -1.53 13.46
N THR A 154 -4.94 -0.99 12.32
CA THR A 154 -4.88 0.47 12.09
C THR A 154 -6.27 1.11 12.18
N MET A 155 -7.29 0.47 11.60
CA MET A 155 -8.67 0.96 11.64
C MET A 155 -9.28 0.88 13.03
N LEU A 156 -8.97 -0.18 13.80
CA LEU A 156 -9.41 -0.31 15.19
C LEU A 156 -8.78 0.75 16.09
N MET A 157 -7.48 1.02 15.94
CA MET A 157 -6.78 2.07 16.68
C MET A 157 -7.41 3.44 16.43
N ARG A 158 -7.65 3.78 15.16
CA ARG A 158 -8.35 5.02 14.79
C ARG A 158 -9.76 5.07 15.36
N ARG A 159 -10.53 3.98 15.25
CA ARG A 159 -11.90 3.93 15.79
C ARG A 159 -11.91 4.23 17.28
N ASN A 160 -10.99 3.64 18.04
CA ASN A 160 -10.87 3.87 19.48
C ASN A 160 -10.41 5.31 19.78
N SER A 161 -9.43 5.83 19.04
CA SER A 161 -8.94 7.21 19.17
C SER A 161 -10.01 8.28 18.89
N LEU A 162 -10.98 7.98 18.01
CA LEU A 162 -12.14 8.85 17.77
C LEU A 162 -13.21 8.69 18.86
N ALA A 163 -13.39 7.49 19.40
CA ALA A 163 -14.33 7.25 20.49
C ALA A 163 -13.88 7.94 21.80
N GLU A 164 -12.58 7.99 22.08
CA GLU A 164 -12.00 8.74 23.20
C GLU A 164 -12.34 10.23 23.14
N ASP A 165 -12.34 10.84 21.96
CA ASP A 165 -12.69 12.26 21.79
C ASP A 165 -14.17 12.54 22.08
N ILE A 166 -15.06 11.59 21.79
CA ILE A 166 -16.51 11.75 21.98
C ILE A 166 -16.90 11.53 23.43
N ASN A 167 -16.39 10.47 24.03
CA ASN A 167 -16.82 10.05 25.37
C ASN A 167 -16.10 10.82 26.48
N GLY A 168 -14.98 11.49 26.16
CA GLY A 168 -14.04 12.00 27.15
C GLY A 168 -13.34 10.82 27.83
N GLY A 169 -12.00 10.78 27.77
CA GLY A 169 -11.20 9.68 28.32
C GLY A 169 -11.61 9.26 29.73
#